data_AF-A0A3D5M6X4-F1
#
_entry.id   AF-A0A3D5M6X4-F1
#
_cell.length_a   1.000
_cell.length_b   1.000
_cell.length_c   1.000
_cell.angle_alpha   90.00
_cell.angle_beta   90.00
_cell.angle_gamma   90.00
#
_symmetry.space_group_name_H-M   'P 1'
#
loop_
_entity.id
_entity.type
_entity.pdbx_description
1 polymer ?
#
loop_
_entity_poly.entity_id
_entity_poly.type
_entity_poly.pdbx_seq_one_letter_code
_entity_poly.pdbx_strand_id
1 'polypeptide(L)'
;MSDLIDRLKQRKVTKRSAKVSLEGRVLYLVDDADAIQRQLQGEDLSPQHGLDYRDNISTDEMTPAYVCYYHDETLGEFPYVGYSAGGEFPFTRNSVKEGGFAASVSGKRRGKGSSREASPYAELCAGIHLVFAENIERIYQQNCHNLGLLTCTDLSVLDRLLEGEVVSLDDFTIGKDPVTTQIIEWGGLFEFNLARVQGQVDLPGPKLSDGPQTITQKIFASHRVIDSSTYEVGAKSAVVGDAGFFATDLRFSHEYVTPMAATFFEEKVGKGEPLNDPESIILFRDHLTFLEQAM
;
A
#
# COMPACT_ATOMS: atom_id res chain seq x y z
N MET A 1 -27.50 -7.98 1.32
CA MET A 1 -26.56 -7.01 0.72
C MET A 1 -27.03 -5.56 0.86
N SER A 2 -28.29 -5.22 0.54
CA SER A 2 -28.83 -3.85 0.76
C SER A 2 -28.61 -3.35 2.20
N ASP A 3 -28.98 -4.16 3.20
CA ASP A 3 -28.82 -3.80 4.62
C ASP A 3 -27.36 -3.60 5.06
N LEU A 4 -26.41 -4.34 4.46
CA LEU A 4 -24.97 -4.13 4.69
C LEU A 4 -24.53 -2.78 4.11
N ILE A 5 -24.89 -2.49 2.86
CA ILE A 5 -24.53 -1.22 2.21
C ILE A 5 -25.12 -0.03 2.98
N ASP A 6 -26.36 -0.14 3.47
CA ASP A 6 -26.98 0.89 4.28
C ASP A 6 -26.25 1.11 5.62
N ARG A 7 -25.80 0.03 6.28
CA ARG A 7 -24.94 0.13 7.47
C ARG A 7 -23.57 0.75 7.16
N LEU A 8 -22.94 0.40 6.04
CA LEU A 8 -21.69 1.02 5.60
C LEU A 8 -21.87 2.51 5.33
N LYS A 9 -22.97 2.91 4.69
CA LYS A 9 -23.27 4.33 4.44
C LYS A 9 -23.42 5.17 5.71
N GLN A 10 -23.70 4.55 6.86
CA GLN A 10 -23.78 5.23 8.15
C GLN A 10 -22.43 5.33 8.88
N ARG A 11 -21.40 4.59 8.45
CA ARG A 11 -20.08 4.66 9.08
C ARG A 11 -19.44 6.02 8.80
N LYS A 12 -18.87 6.62 9.85
CA LYS A 12 -18.14 7.88 9.72
C LYS A 12 -16.88 7.65 8.89
N VAL A 13 -16.69 8.49 7.87
CA VAL A 13 -15.46 8.59 7.08
C VAL A 13 -15.10 10.06 6.96
N THR A 14 -13.81 10.38 7.02
CA THR A 14 -13.30 11.74 6.93
C THR A 14 -12.06 11.76 6.06
N LYS A 15 -11.92 12.78 5.22
CA LYS A 15 -10.65 13.02 4.50
C LYS A 15 -9.51 13.16 5.50
N ARG A 16 -8.33 12.71 5.12
CA ARG A 16 -7.10 12.93 5.90
C ARG A 16 -6.74 14.42 5.89
N SER A 17 -5.88 14.81 6.81
CA SER A 17 -5.31 16.15 6.85
C SER A 17 -4.62 16.50 5.52
N ALA A 18 -4.86 17.70 5.00
CA ALA A 18 -4.11 18.26 3.87
C ALA A 18 -2.69 18.69 4.25
N LYS A 19 -2.33 18.56 5.53
CA LYS A 19 -1.02 18.88 6.10
C LYS A 19 -0.34 17.61 6.59
N VAL A 20 0.93 17.47 6.29
CA VAL A 20 1.77 16.34 6.70
C VAL A 20 2.94 16.87 7.53
N SER A 21 3.14 16.28 8.71
CA SER A 21 4.27 16.53 9.61
C SER A 21 5.02 15.22 9.85
N LEU A 22 6.30 15.31 10.20
CA LEU A 22 7.10 14.18 10.64
C LEU A 22 7.06 14.12 12.18
N GLU A 23 6.37 13.12 12.71
CA GLU A 23 6.26 12.87 14.16
C GLU A 23 6.95 11.55 14.53
N GLY A 24 8.28 11.59 14.64
CA GLY A 24 9.09 10.42 14.98
C GLY A 24 10.44 10.46 14.26
N ARG A 25 11.17 9.34 14.32
CA ARG A 25 12.51 9.23 13.75
C ARG A 25 12.46 8.83 12.27
N VAL A 26 13.56 9.04 11.56
CA VAL A 26 13.74 8.60 10.17
C VAL A 26 14.68 7.42 10.14
N LEU A 27 14.23 6.29 9.56
CA LEU A 27 15.07 5.13 9.31
C LEU A 27 15.73 5.24 7.94
N TYR A 28 17.04 5.47 7.92
CA TYR A 28 17.86 5.44 6.71
C TYR A 28 18.28 4.00 6.41
N LEU A 29 17.72 3.41 5.36
CA LEU A 29 18.03 2.07 4.87
C LEU A 29 19.28 2.12 4.00
N VAL A 30 20.44 2.04 4.64
CA VAL A 30 21.78 2.10 4.05
C VAL A 30 22.43 0.72 3.94
N ASP A 31 23.42 0.57 3.05
CA ASP A 31 24.19 -0.68 2.90
C ASP A 31 25.36 -0.76 3.91
N ASP A 32 25.08 -0.46 5.18
CA ASP A 32 26.03 -0.48 6.29
C ASP A 32 25.33 -0.99 7.57
N ALA A 33 25.70 -2.19 8.02
CA ALA A 33 25.04 -2.87 9.14
C ALA A 33 25.24 -2.14 10.47
N ASP A 34 26.42 -1.58 10.73
CA ASP A 34 26.73 -0.84 11.95
C ASP A 34 25.89 0.44 12.04
N ALA A 35 25.74 1.16 10.92
CA ALA A 35 24.89 2.33 10.85
C ALA A 35 23.41 2.01 11.07
N ILE A 36 22.91 0.88 10.55
CA ILE A 36 21.55 0.42 10.86
C ILE A 36 21.44 0.11 12.36
N GLN A 37 22.37 -0.66 12.94
CA GLN A 37 22.31 -1.01 14.36
C GLN A 37 22.32 0.22 15.28
N ARG A 38 23.14 1.23 14.97
CA ARG A 38 23.16 2.51 15.71
C ARG A 38 21.79 3.20 15.67
N GLN A 39 21.13 3.23 14.51
CA GLN A 39 19.77 3.76 14.40
C GLN A 39 18.78 2.99 15.27
N LEU A 40 18.82 1.66 15.21
CA LEU A 40 17.95 0.80 16.01
C LEU A 40 18.16 0.99 17.52
N GLN A 41 19.38 1.34 17.93
CA GLN A 41 19.75 1.64 19.33
C GLN A 41 19.43 3.07 19.78
N GLY A 42 18.81 3.88 18.91
CA GLY A 42 18.33 5.23 19.25
C GLY A 42 19.13 6.39 18.66
N GLU A 43 20.17 6.12 17.85
CA GLU A 43 20.91 7.20 17.19
C GLU A 43 20.15 7.74 15.97
N ASP A 44 19.90 9.04 15.91
CA ASP A 44 19.42 9.69 14.68
C ASP A 44 20.61 10.00 13.77
N LEU A 45 20.72 9.26 12.65
CA LEU A 45 21.73 9.58 11.65
C LEU A 45 21.44 10.96 11.03
N SER A 46 22.51 11.71 10.80
CA SER A 46 22.45 12.93 10.01
C SER A 46 21.86 12.63 8.62
N PRO A 47 20.99 13.49 8.05
CA PRO A 47 20.52 13.34 6.68
C PRO A 47 21.68 13.37 5.66
N GLN A 48 22.80 14.00 6.01
CA GLN A 48 24.04 14.00 5.24
C GLN A 48 25.04 12.96 5.79
N HIS A 49 24.57 11.75 6.10
CA HIS A 49 25.40 10.67 6.65
C HIS A 49 26.52 10.21 5.72
N GLY A 50 26.43 10.47 4.41
CA GLY A 50 27.46 10.11 3.41
C GLY A 50 27.55 8.62 3.07
N LEU A 51 26.80 7.76 3.78
CA LEU A 51 26.61 6.35 3.45
C LEU A 51 25.72 6.15 2.21
N ASP A 52 25.97 5.07 1.48
CA ASP A 52 25.15 4.68 0.33
C ASP A 52 23.80 4.12 0.79
N TYR A 53 22.73 4.67 0.23
CA TYR A 53 21.40 4.07 0.39
C TYR A 53 21.36 2.70 -0.27
N ARG A 54 20.63 1.77 0.35
CA ARG A 54 20.52 0.43 -0.17
C ARG A 54 19.49 0.36 -1.29
N ASP A 55 19.95 -0.11 -2.44
CA ASP A 55 19.14 -0.35 -3.63
C ASP A 55 18.50 -1.76 -3.61
N ASN A 56 17.48 -1.95 -4.45
CA ASN A 56 16.86 -3.23 -4.76
C ASN A 56 16.26 -3.96 -3.55
N ILE A 57 15.77 -3.24 -2.53
CA ILE A 57 15.07 -3.83 -1.40
C ILE A 57 13.82 -4.56 -1.90
N SER A 58 13.81 -5.88 -1.76
CA SER A 58 12.67 -6.70 -2.16
C SER A 58 11.63 -6.85 -1.05
N THR A 59 10.40 -7.20 -1.42
CA THR A 59 9.36 -7.57 -0.46
C THR A 59 9.71 -8.83 0.35
N ASP A 60 10.57 -9.70 -0.20
CA ASP A 60 11.16 -10.83 0.52
C ASP A 60 12.13 -10.41 1.62
N GLU A 61 12.84 -9.30 1.44
CA GLU A 61 13.75 -8.76 2.46
C GLU A 61 13.00 -7.94 3.50
N MET A 62 11.95 -7.22 3.08
CA MET A 62 11.05 -6.51 3.98
C MET A 62 10.27 -7.49 4.87
N THR A 63 9.71 -8.54 4.27
CA THR A 63 8.91 -9.56 4.97
C THR A 63 9.16 -10.93 4.31
N PRO A 64 10.12 -11.72 4.82
CA PRO A 64 10.35 -13.08 4.34
C PRO A 64 9.09 -13.94 4.41
N ALA A 65 9.02 -15.00 3.59
CA ALA A 65 7.80 -15.82 3.48
C ALA A 65 7.27 -16.36 4.82
N TYR A 66 8.15 -16.70 5.77
CA TYR A 66 7.73 -17.17 7.10
C TYR A 66 7.06 -16.09 7.95
N VAL A 67 7.33 -14.80 7.68
CA VAL A 67 6.66 -13.68 8.33
C VAL A 67 5.22 -13.55 7.82
N CYS A 68 4.94 -13.95 6.58
CA CYS A 68 3.59 -13.93 6.00
C CYS A 68 2.62 -14.95 6.62
N TYR A 69 3.05 -15.71 7.64
CA TYR A 69 2.13 -16.48 8.49
C TYR A 69 1.39 -15.60 9.50
N TYR A 70 1.92 -14.41 9.80
CA TYR A 70 1.20 -13.37 10.52
C TYR A 70 0.37 -12.55 9.53
N HIS A 71 -0.82 -12.13 9.94
CA HIS A 71 -1.77 -11.44 9.08
C HIS A 71 -2.48 -10.26 9.77
N ASP A 72 -2.07 -9.93 10.99
CA ASP A 72 -2.58 -8.83 11.81
C ASP A 72 -1.43 -7.87 12.16
N GLU A 73 -1.66 -6.98 13.14
CA GLU A 73 -0.67 -5.99 13.60
C GLU A 73 0.66 -6.61 14.11
N THR A 74 0.69 -7.92 14.37
CA THR A 74 1.93 -8.65 14.71
C THR A 74 2.97 -8.53 13.59
N LEU A 75 2.56 -8.28 12.35
CA LEU A 75 3.47 -8.00 11.23
C LEU A 75 4.40 -6.81 11.51
N GLY A 76 3.97 -5.85 12.33
CA GLY A 76 4.79 -4.71 12.75
C GLY A 76 6.04 -5.08 13.55
N GLU A 77 6.14 -6.31 14.04
CA GLU A 77 7.31 -6.80 14.75
C GLU A 77 8.43 -7.26 13.82
N PHE A 78 8.17 -7.40 12.52
CA PHE A 78 9.09 -8.03 11.56
C PHE A 78 9.55 -7.20 10.35
N PRO A 79 9.33 -5.88 10.21
CA PRO A 79 9.84 -5.17 9.04
C PRO A 79 11.37 -5.34 8.90
N TYR A 80 11.80 -5.64 7.68
CA TYR A 80 13.19 -5.75 7.25
C TYR A 80 14.00 -6.89 7.88
N VAL A 81 13.39 -7.89 8.53
CA VAL A 81 14.15 -9.02 9.12
C VAL A 81 14.91 -9.89 8.09
N GLY A 82 14.60 -9.76 6.80
CA GLY A 82 15.37 -10.36 5.71
C GLY A 82 16.33 -9.39 5.03
N TYR A 83 16.41 -8.14 5.49
CA TYR A 83 17.26 -7.10 4.89
C TYR A 83 18.73 -7.39 5.19
N SER A 84 19.53 -7.45 4.13
CA SER A 84 20.98 -7.52 4.23
C SER A 84 21.65 -6.16 4.00
N ALA A 85 22.62 -5.81 4.84
CA ALA A 85 23.52 -4.67 4.63
C ALA A 85 24.96 -5.11 4.89
N GLY A 86 25.89 -4.85 3.96
CA GLY A 86 27.28 -5.28 4.09
C GLY A 86 27.45 -6.80 4.28
N GLY A 87 26.45 -7.61 3.90
CA GLY A 87 26.43 -9.06 4.11
C GLY A 87 25.89 -9.52 5.47
N GLU A 88 25.51 -8.60 6.35
CA GLU A 88 24.88 -8.91 7.65
C GLU A 88 23.37 -8.65 7.63
N PHE A 89 22.66 -9.13 8.66
CA PHE A 89 21.21 -8.94 8.84
C PHE A 89 20.95 -8.13 10.13
N PRO A 90 21.02 -6.79 10.08
CA PRO A 90 21.01 -5.95 11.28
C PRO A 90 19.63 -5.83 11.95
N PHE A 91 18.54 -6.18 11.25
CA PHE A 91 17.19 -6.10 11.80
C PHE A 91 16.80 -7.41 12.50
N THR A 92 16.23 -7.25 13.70
CA THR A 92 15.66 -8.35 14.47
C THR A 92 14.20 -8.07 14.79
N ARG A 93 13.49 -9.05 15.35
CA ARG A 93 12.10 -8.86 15.78
C ARG A 93 11.99 -7.65 16.72
N ASN A 94 10.96 -6.83 16.53
CA ASN A 94 10.65 -5.57 17.20
C ASN A 94 11.61 -4.40 16.96
N SER A 95 12.76 -4.60 16.31
CA SER A 95 13.78 -3.54 16.16
C SER A 95 13.24 -2.24 15.56
N VAL A 96 12.41 -2.32 14.51
CA VAL A 96 11.80 -1.14 13.87
C VAL A 96 10.71 -0.52 14.74
N LYS A 97 9.86 -1.36 15.33
CA LYS A 97 8.72 -0.94 16.16
C LYS A 97 9.19 -0.22 17.43
N GLU A 98 10.25 -0.71 18.06
CA GLU A 98 10.89 -0.11 19.23
C GLU A 98 11.74 1.12 18.85
N GLY A 99 12.15 1.22 17.59
CA GLY A 99 12.94 2.33 17.08
C GLY A 99 12.19 3.66 16.96
N GLY A 100 10.85 3.68 17.04
CA GLY A 100 10.07 4.92 17.02
C GLY A 100 10.14 5.67 15.68
N PHE A 101 10.28 4.93 14.58
CA PHE A 101 10.41 5.51 13.25
C PHE A 101 9.05 5.86 12.66
N ALA A 102 8.93 7.10 12.16
CA ALA A 102 7.77 7.61 11.44
C ALA A 102 7.96 7.57 9.92
N ALA A 103 9.22 7.65 9.48
CA ALA A 103 9.60 7.62 8.08
C ALA A 103 10.71 6.61 7.81
N SER A 104 10.81 6.15 6.57
CA SER A 104 11.96 5.37 6.11
C SER A 104 12.39 5.77 4.71
N VAL A 105 13.69 5.71 4.45
CA VAL A 105 14.31 6.18 3.21
C VAL A 105 15.22 5.09 2.65
N SER A 106 15.15 4.84 1.35
CA SER A 106 16.03 3.88 0.67
C SER A 106 16.53 4.41 -0.68
N GLY A 107 17.35 3.61 -1.36
CA GLY A 107 17.82 3.91 -2.70
C GLY A 107 16.77 3.57 -3.74
N LYS A 108 17.23 3.01 -4.86
CA LYS A 108 16.42 2.64 -6.02
C LYS A 108 15.70 1.32 -5.81
N ARG A 109 14.58 1.16 -6.51
CA ARG A 109 13.81 -0.09 -6.67
C ARG A 109 13.32 -0.68 -5.35
N ARG A 110 12.80 0.20 -4.49
CA ARG A 110 12.17 -0.20 -3.22
C ARG A 110 10.90 -1.01 -3.49
N GLY A 111 10.77 -2.16 -2.82
CA GLY A 111 9.60 -3.02 -2.89
C GLY A 111 9.57 -3.91 -4.14
N LYS A 112 10.73 -4.33 -4.66
CA LYS A 112 10.78 -5.21 -5.84
C LYS A 112 10.28 -6.62 -5.52
N GLY A 113 9.86 -7.33 -6.56
CA GLY A 113 9.53 -8.75 -6.48
C GLY A 113 8.05 -9.00 -6.24
N SER A 114 7.75 -9.88 -5.29
CA SER A 114 6.39 -10.39 -5.10
C SER A 114 5.42 -9.32 -4.58
N SER A 115 4.16 -9.40 -5.02
CA SER A 115 3.07 -8.50 -4.59
C SER A 115 2.62 -8.83 -3.17
N ARG A 116 3.41 -8.45 -2.17
CA ARG A 116 3.10 -8.67 -0.75
C ARG A 116 2.62 -7.37 -0.11
N GLU A 117 1.32 -7.27 0.12
CA GLU A 117 0.74 -6.18 0.92
C GLU A 117 1.20 -6.24 2.39
N ALA A 118 1.61 -7.43 2.86
CA ALA A 118 2.23 -7.62 4.16
C ALA A 118 3.48 -6.75 4.38
N SER A 119 4.25 -6.42 3.33
CA SER A 119 5.47 -5.61 3.46
C SER A 119 5.18 -4.17 3.90
N PRO A 120 4.38 -3.37 3.16
CA PRO A 120 4.01 -2.04 3.63
C PRO A 120 3.10 -2.06 4.87
N TYR A 121 2.33 -3.13 5.09
CA TYR A 121 1.54 -3.25 6.31
C TYR A 121 2.40 -3.50 7.56
N ALA A 122 3.48 -4.27 7.44
CA ALA A 122 4.47 -4.41 8.50
C ALA A 122 5.11 -3.05 8.85
N GLU A 123 5.51 -2.28 7.83
CA GLU A 123 6.03 -0.91 8.03
C GLU A 123 5.02 -0.03 8.78
N LEU A 124 3.75 -0.03 8.36
CA LEU A 124 2.67 0.71 9.01
C LEU A 124 2.47 0.30 10.47
N CYS A 125 2.39 -1.00 10.73
CA CYS A 125 2.20 -1.55 12.09
C CYS A 125 3.42 -1.29 13.00
N ALA A 126 4.58 -0.99 12.42
CA ALA A 126 5.78 -0.58 13.14
C ALA A 126 5.86 0.94 13.38
N GLY A 127 4.90 1.73 12.88
CA GLY A 127 4.82 3.18 13.06
C GLY A 127 5.23 4.02 11.83
N ILE A 128 5.76 3.38 10.78
CA ILE A 128 6.19 4.06 9.57
C ILE A 128 4.97 4.42 8.72
N HIS A 129 4.77 5.71 8.48
CA HIS A 129 3.68 6.23 7.64
C HIS A 129 4.19 7.05 6.45
N LEU A 130 5.47 7.41 6.43
CA LEU A 130 6.13 8.07 5.30
C LEU A 130 7.22 7.19 4.70
N VAL A 131 7.14 6.96 3.40
CA VAL A 131 8.05 6.09 2.64
C VAL A 131 8.74 6.91 1.55
N PHE A 132 10.05 7.07 1.68
CA PHE A 132 10.88 7.76 0.71
C PHE A 132 11.83 6.78 0.01
N ALA A 133 12.08 7.04 -1.27
CA ALA A 133 13.08 6.32 -2.04
C ALA A 133 13.43 7.08 -3.31
N GLU A 134 14.59 6.84 -3.92
CA GLU A 134 14.87 7.40 -5.26
C GLU A 134 13.85 6.93 -6.30
N ASN A 135 13.40 5.67 -6.22
CA ASN A 135 12.22 5.20 -6.90
C ASN A 135 11.60 3.99 -6.19
N ILE A 136 10.30 3.80 -6.43
CA ILE A 136 9.48 2.81 -5.75
C ILE A 136 8.80 1.94 -6.80
N GLU A 137 8.85 0.63 -6.60
CA GLU A 137 8.22 -0.34 -7.49
C GLU A 137 6.69 -0.20 -7.44
N ARG A 138 6.05 -0.22 -8.62
CA ARG A 138 4.66 0.20 -8.81
C ARG A 138 3.67 -0.50 -7.87
N ILE A 139 3.79 -1.82 -7.73
CA ILE A 139 2.85 -2.64 -6.94
C ILE A 139 3.01 -2.34 -5.45
N TYR A 140 4.24 -2.28 -4.95
CA TYR A 140 4.50 -1.92 -3.56
C TYR A 140 3.98 -0.50 -3.27
N GLN A 141 4.21 0.46 -4.16
CA GLN A 141 3.68 1.82 -4.01
C GLN A 141 2.15 1.84 -3.94
N GLN A 142 1.48 1.06 -4.79
CA GLN A 142 0.02 0.95 -4.77
C GLN A 142 -0.47 0.36 -3.44
N ASN A 143 0.20 -0.68 -2.91
CA ASN A 143 -0.13 -1.25 -1.61
C ASN A 143 0.08 -0.22 -0.48
N CYS A 144 1.14 0.58 -0.53
CA CYS A 144 1.34 1.69 0.41
C CYS A 144 0.12 2.63 0.43
N HIS A 145 -0.33 3.08 -0.74
CA HIS A 145 -1.49 3.98 -0.85
C HIS A 145 -2.78 3.32 -0.39
N ASN A 146 -2.99 2.04 -0.71
CA ASN A 146 -4.16 1.29 -0.29
C ASN A 146 -4.28 1.21 1.24
N LEU A 147 -3.14 1.06 1.92
CA LEU A 147 -3.02 1.01 3.38
C LEU A 147 -2.96 2.38 4.05
N GLY A 148 -2.81 3.46 3.27
CA GLY A 148 -2.77 4.85 3.76
C GLY A 148 -1.38 5.44 4.00
N LEU A 149 -0.30 4.68 3.76
CA LEU A 149 1.07 5.20 3.79
C LEU A 149 1.29 6.21 2.67
N LEU A 150 2.04 7.25 2.97
CA LEU A 150 2.46 8.26 1.99
C LEU A 150 3.80 7.86 1.40
N THR A 151 3.90 7.93 0.07
CA THR A 151 5.16 7.65 -0.63
C THR A 151 5.62 8.88 -1.39
N CYS A 152 6.90 9.22 -1.32
CA CYS A 152 7.46 10.32 -2.09
C CYS A 152 8.83 9.94 -2.66
N THR A 153 9.10 10.35 -3.90
CA THR A 153 10.41 10.16 -4.56
C THR A 153 11.22 11.45 -4.63
N ASP A 154 10.67 12.57 -4.15
CA ASP A 154 11.37 13.83 -3.99
C ASP A 154 11.90 13.94 -2.56
N LEU A 155 13.20 13.73 -2.39
CA LEU A 155 13.85 13.78 -1.08
C LEU A 155 13.90 15.20 -0.50
N SER A 156 13.68 16.25 -1.30
CA SER A 156 13.57 17.62 -0.76
C SER A 156 12.35 17.81 0.13
N VAL A 157 11.29 17.00 -0.06
CA VAL A 157 10.13 16.96 0.84
C VAL A 157 10.53 16.38 2.20
N LEU A 158 11.41 15.37 2.22
CA LEU A 158 11.95 14.82 3.45
C LEU A 158 12.84 15.85 4.17
N ASP A 159 13.71 16.56 3.43
CA ASP A 159 14.58 17.60 4.01
C ASP A 159 13.75 18.67 4.73
N ARG A 160 12.67 19.16 4.08
CA ARG A 160 11.73 20.12 4.67
C ARG A 160 11.05 19.58 5.94
N LEU A 161 10.62 18.32 5.92
CA LEU A 161 10.02 17.67 7.09
C LEU A 161 11.01 17.55 8.26
N LEU A 162 12.28 17.24 7.98
CA LEU A 162 13.36 17.16 8.97
C LEU A 162 13.69 18.54 9.57
N GLU A 163 13.52 19.62 8.81
CA GLU A 163 13.61 21.00 9.29
C GLU A 163 12.39 21.42 10.16
N GLY A 164 11.42 20.53 10.33
CA GLY A 164 10.19 20.77 11.09
C GLY A 164 9.10 21.47 10.31
N GLU A 165 9.21 21.56 8.98
CA GLU A 165 8.16 22.10 8.13
C GLU A 165 6.94 21.17 8.12
N VAL A 166 5.75 21.78 8.18
CA VAL A 166 4.49 21.09 7.87
C VAL A 166 4.21 21.23 6.38
N VAL A 167 4.42 20.18 5.61
CA VAL A 167 4.31 20.18 4.15
C VAL A 167 2.88 19.89 3.69
N SER A 168 2.60 20.16 2.41
CA SER A 168 1.28 19.89 1.81
C SER A 168 1.14 18.39 1.50
N LEU A 169 -0.07 17.85 1.66
CA LEU A 169 -0.39 16.52 1.15
C LEU A 169 -0.17 16.41 -0.36
N ASP A 170 -0.31 17.53 -1.10
CA ASP A 170 -0.09 17.57 -2.54
C ASP A 170 1.33 17.14 -2.96
N ASP A 171 2.32 17.35 -2.09
CA ASP A 171 3.70 16.91 -2.31
C ASP A 171 3.80 15.37 -2.47
N PHE A 172 2.79 14.63 -2.00
CA PHE A 172 2.70 13.16 -2.10
C PHE A 172 1.77 12.67 -3.23
N THR A 173 1.08 13.57 -3.93
CA THR A 173 0.13 13.22 -5.02
C THR A 173 0.61 13.64 -6.40
N ILE A 174 1.78 14.28 -6.49
CA ILE A 174 2.41 14.68 -7.75
C ILE A 174 2.54 13.48 -8.70
N GLY A 175 2.04 13.65 -9.94
CA GLY A 175 2.11 12.63 -10.98
C GLY A 175 1.16 11.44 -10.78
N LYS A 176 0.29 11.48 -9.77
CA LYS A 176 -0.76 10.47 -9.56
C LYS A 176 -1.99 10.77 -10.40
N ASP A 177 -2.69 9.72 -10.80
CA ASP A 177 -3.98 9.86 -11.45
C ASP A 177 -5.07 10.28 -10.44
N PRO A 178 -6.21 10.83 -10.89
CA PRO A 178 -7.25 11.35 -10.00
C PRO A 178 -7.85 10.33 -9.02
N VAL A 179 -7.83 9.04 -9.35
CA VAL A 179 -8.33 7.99 -8.44
C VAL A 179 -7.31 7.73 -7.34
N THR A 180 -6.04 7.55 -7.72
CA THR A 180 -4.94 7.38 -6.75
C THR A 180 -4.82 8.59 -5.82
N THR A 181 -4.92 9.82 -6.34
CA THR A 181 -4.93 11.05 -5.52
C THR A 181 -6.04 11.01 -4.48
N GLN A 182 -7.26 10.64 -4.86
CA GLN A 182 -8.36 10.54 -3.90
C GLN A 182 -8.18 9.39 -2.89
N ILE A 183 -7.62 8.25 -3.29
CA ILE A 183 -7.26 7.18 -2.34
C ILE A 183 -6.30 7.73 -1.29
N ILE A 184 -5.29 8.48 -1.70
CA ILE A 184 -4.34 9.14 -0.79
C ILE A 184 -5.08 10.15 0.10
N GLU A 185 -5.92 11.03 -0.43
CA GLU A 185 -6.68 12.05 0.32
C GLU A 185 -7.64 11.48 1.36
N TRP A 186 -8.22 10.31 1.10
CA TRP A 186 -9.11 9.63 2.04
C TRP A 186 -8.35 8.77 3.06
N GLY A 187 -7.04 8.63 2.90
CA GLY A 187 -6.18 7.92 3.86
C GLY A 187 -6.14 6.41 3.65
N GLY A 188 -6.51 5.91 2.47
CA GLY A 188 -6.53 4.48 2.18
C GLY A 188 -7.64 4.08 1.22
N LEU A 189 -7.50 2.89 0.64
CA LEU A 189 -8.46 2.35 -0.33
C LEU A 189 -9.82 2.06 0.33
N PHE A 190 -9.82 1.63 1.60
CA PHE A 190 -11.07 1.33 2.29
C PHE A 190 -11.88 2.60 2.58
N GLU A 191 -11.23 3.60 3.18
CA GLU A 191 -11.80 4.89 3.52
C GLU A 191 -12.30 5.59 2.25
N PHE A 192 -11.51 5.56 1.17
CA PHE A 192 -11.93 6.02 -0.14
C PHE A 192 -13.20 5.30 -0.63
N ASN A 193 -13.27 3.97 -0.54
CA ASN A 193 -14.43 3.22 -0.99
C ASN A 193 -15.68 3.50 -0.14
N LEU A 194 -15.50 3.73 1.16
CA LEU A 194 -16.58 4.12 2.06
C LEU A 194 -17.12 5.50 1.69
N ALA A 195 -16.25 6.47 1.47
CA ALA A 195 -16.61 7.79 0.97
C ALA A 195 -17.32 7.70 -0.39
N ARG A 196 -16.86 6.79 -1.27
CA ARG A 196 -17.45 6.57 -2.59
C ARG A 196 -18.88 6.06 -2.53
N VAL A 197 -19.17 5.05 -1.71
CA VAL A 197 -20.54 4.54 -1.55
C VAL A 197 -21.48 5.55 -0.87
N GLN A 198 -20.92 6.54 -0.19
CA GLN A 198 -21.63 7.67 0.42
C GLN A 198 -21.77 8.89 -0.52
N GLY A 199 -21.26 8.82 -1.76
CA GLY A 199 -21.34 9.92 -2.74
C GLY A 199 -20.43 11.11 -2.39
N GLN A 200 -19.38 10.91 -1.60
CA GLN A 200 -18.46 11.97 -1.17
C GLN A 200 -17.21 12.10 -2.04
N VAL A 201 -17.09 11.29 -3.09
CA VAL A 201 -15.95 11.31 -4.03
C VAL A 201 -16.42 11.78 -5.39
N ASP A 202 -15.53 12.48 -6.11
CA ASP A 202 -15.78 12.91 -7.47
C ASP A 202 -14.88 12.11 -8.41
N LEU A 203 -15.46 11.10 -9.07
CA LEU A 203 -14.70 10.25 -9.99
C LEU A 203 -14.89 10.72 -11.42
N PRO A 204 -13.79 10.90 -12.18
CA PRO A 204 -13.92 11.23 -13.59
C PRO A 204 -14.66 10.11 -14.33
N GLY A 205 -15.65 10.50 -15.13
CA GLY A 205 -16.32 9.60 -16.07
C GLY A 205 -15.33 9.01 -17.10
N PRO A 206 -15.74 7.97 -17.84
CA PRO A 206 -14.88 7.33 -18.83
C PRO A 206 -14.42 8.31 -19.91
N LYS A 207 -13.11 8.32 -20.20
CA LYS A 207 -12.60 9.01 -21.39
C LYS A 207 -12.93 8.17 -22.62
N LEU A 208 -13.57 8.82 -23.60
CA LEU A 208 -14.01 8.18 -24.83
C LEU A 208 -13.10 8.53 -26.02
N SER A 209 -13.09 7.67 -27.02
CA SER A 209 -12.36 7.82 -28.27
C SER A 209 -13.14 7.19 -29.42
N ASP A 210 -13.26 7.92 -30.53
CA ASP A 210 -13.90 7.44 -31.76
C ASP A 210 -12.95 6.63 -32.66
N GLY A 211 -11.65 6.60 -32.33
CA GLY A 211 -10.64 5.87 -33.09
C GLY A 211 -10.67 4.34 -32.88
N PRO A 212 -10.01 3.57 -33.77
CA PRO A 212 -9.89 2.11 -33.63
C PRO A 212 -9.39 1.69 -32.25
N GLN A 213 -9.96 0.60 -31.72
CA GLN A 213 -9.65 0.08 -30.39
C GLN A 213 -8.91 -1.25 -30.48
N THR A 214 -7.84 -1.39 -29.70
CA THR A 214 -7.18 -2.68 -29.47
C THR A 214 -8.09 -3.63 -28.69
N ILE A 215 -7.77 -4.93 -28.67
CA ILE A 215 -8.50 -5.90 -27.85
C ILE A 215 -8.46 -5.54 -26.36
N THR A 216 -7.31 -5.07 -25.86
CA THR A 216 -7.15 -4.62 -24.48
C THR A 216 -8.08 -3.45 -24.16
N GLN A 217 -8.14 -2.44 -25.02
CA GLN A 217 -9.06 -1.31 -24.84
C GLN A 217 -10.52 -1.76 -24.87
N LYS A 218 -10.89 -2.71 -25.73
CA LYS A 218 -12.26 -3.25 -25.76
C LYS A 218 -12.62 -3.96 -24.45
N ILE A 219 -11.70 -4.74 -23.87
CA ILE A 219 -11.89 -5.38 -22.57
C ILE A 219 -12.07 -4.32 -21.47
N PHE A 220 -11.19 -3.33 -21.38
CA PHE A 220 -11.33 -2.27 -20.37
C PHE A 220 -12.61 -1.44 -20.58
N ALA A 221 -12.99 -1.16 -21.83
CA ALA A 221 -14.23 -0.46 -22.15
C ALA A 221 -15.45 -1.25 -21.67
N SER A 222 -15.53 -2.55 -21.99
CA SER A 222 -16.67 -3.39 -21.61
C SER A 222 -16.81 -3.57 -20.10
N HIS A 223 -15.72 -3.46 -19.34
CA HIS A 223 -15.72 -3.61 -17.88
C HIS A 223 -15.70 -2.28 -17.12
N ARG A 224 -15.61 -1.13 -17.82
CA ARG A 224 -15.55 0.18 -17.16
C ARG A 224 -16.85 0.46 -16.43
N VAL A 225 -16.76 0.70 -15.13
CA VAL A 225 -17.87 1.25 -14.33
C VAL A 225 -18.10 2.70 -14.78
N ILE A 226 -19.31 3.00 -15.26
CA ILE A 226 -19.69 4.32 -15.78
C ILE A 226 -20.56 5.11 -14.81
N ASP A 227 -21.26 4.42 -13.90
CA ASP A 227 -21.96 5.01 -12.77
C ASP A 227 -21.67 4.22 -11.51
N SER A 228 -21.02 4.88 -10.54
CA SER A 228 -20.61 4.24 -9.28
C SER A 228 -21.77 4.00 -8.31
N SER A 229 -22.89 4.69 -8.48
CA SER A 229 -24.08 4.59 -7.61
C SER A 229 -24.99 3.43 -7.99
N THR A 230 -25.13 3.18 -9.29
CA THR A 230 -25.92 2.08 -9.86
C THR A 230 -25.05 0.87 -10.21
N TYR A 231 -23.73 1.03 -10.19
CA TYR A 231 -22.76 0.04 -10.66
C TYR A 231 -22.99 -0.33 -12.14
N GLU A 232 -23.43 0.62 -12.95
CA GLU A 232 -23.56 0.43 -14.39
C GLU A 232 -22.17 0.27 -15.02
N VAL A 233 -22.04 -0.72 -15.91
CA VAL A 233 -20.78 -1.13 -16.52
C VAL A 233 -20.92 -1.13 -18.04
N GLY A 234 -19.89 -0.65 -18.73
CA GLY A 234 -19.79 -0.69 -20.19
C GLY A 234 -19.65 0.70 -20.80
N ALA A 235 -18.41 1.11 -21.05
CA ALA A 235 -18.10 2.29 -21.86
C ALA A 235 -18.01 1.92 -23.35
N LYS A 236 -18.22 2.91 -24.23
CA LYS A 236 -18.10 2.72 -25.70
C LYS A 236 -16.67 2.44 -26.16
N SER A 237 -15.67 2.90 -25.42
CA SER A 237 -14.24 2.85 -25.76
C SER A 237 -13.40 3.07 -24.50
N ALA A 238 -12.09 2.80 -24.58
CA ALA A 238 -11.14 3.10 -23.52
C ALA A 238 -9.91 3.84 -24.07
N VAL A 239 -9.36 4.73 -23.24
CA VAL A 239 -8.18 5.55 -23.56
C VAL A 239 -7.02 5.19 -22.63
N VAL A 240 -5.81 5.06 -23.18
CA VAL A 240 -4.60 4.82 -22.36
C VAL A 240 -4.35 6.04 -21.47
N GLY A 241 -4.09 5.80 -20.19
CA GLY A 241 -3.94 6.86 -19.19
C GLY A 241 -5.28 7.38 -18.64
N ASP A 242 -6.41 6.76 -19.00
CA ASP A 242 -7.64 6.94 -18.25
C ASP A 242 -7.60 6.13 -16.94
N ALA A 243 -8.21 6.69 -15.89
CA ALA A 243 -8.26 6.08 -14.57
C ALA A 243 -9.73 5.92 -14.14
N GLY A 244 -10.06 4.78 -13.55
CA GLY A 244 -11.42 4.48 -13.14
C GLY A 244 -11.57 3.08 -12.58
N PHE A 245 -12.80 2.73 -12.25
CA PHE A 245 -13.16 1.41 -11.73
C PHE A 245 -13.54 0.46 -12.86
N PHE A 246 -13.17 -0.80 -12.70
CA PHE A 246 -13.48 -1.84 -13.65
C PHE A 246 -14.12 -3.01 -12.91
N ALA A 247 -15.21 -3.54 -13.46
CA ALA A 247 -15.79 -4.79 -13.01
C ALA A 247 -14.80 -5.94 -13.27
N THR A 248 -14.75 -6.90 -12.35
CA THR A 248 -13.88 -8.07 -12.43
C THR A 248 -14.75 -9.31 -12.55
N ASP A 249 -14.53 -10.12 -13.59
CA ASP A 249 -15.28 -11.36 -13.80
C ASP A 249 -14.84 -12.48 -12.87
N LEU A 250 -13.54 -12.50 -12.55
CA LEU A 250 -12.93 -13.45 -11.63
C LEU A 250 -11.99 -12.71 -10.69
N ARG A 251 -12.06 -13.09 -9.42
CA ARG A 251 -11.25 -12.60 -8.32
C ARG A 251 -10.61 -13.80 -7.67
N PHE A 252 -9.32 -13.73 -7.36
CA PHE A 252 -8.65 -14.87 -6.75
C PHE A 252 -7.79 -14.44 -5.58
N SER A 253 -7.58 -15.36 -4.65
CA SER A 253 -6.65 -15.20 -3.55
C SER A 253 -6.04 -16.54 -3.19
N HIS A 254 -4.85 -16.50 -2.60
CA HIS A 254 -4.13 -17.68 -2.14
C HIS A 254 -3.83 -17.56 -0.64
N GLU A 255 -3.34 -18.64 -0.05
CA GLU A 255 -3.28 -18.86 1.39
C GLU A 255 -2.37 -17.89 2.18
N TYR A 256 -1.42 -17.21 1.52
CA TYR A 256 -0.62 -16.16 2.17
C TYR A 256 -1.33 -14.80 2.25
N VAL A 257 -2.29 -14.54 1.37
CA VAL A 257 -2.97 -13.24 1.27
C VAL A 257 -4.38 -13.30 1.87
N THR A 258 -5.04 -14.46 1.73
CA THR A 258 -6.42 -14.68 2.19
C THR A 258 -6.64 -14.31 3.67
N PRO A 259 -5.78 -14.72 4.64
CA PRO A 259 -6.00 -14.38 6.05
C PRO A 259 -5.94 -12.87 6.32
N MET A 260 -5.02 -12.16 5.68
CA MET A 260 -4.88 -10.71 5.81
C MET A 260 -6.09 -9.99 5.21
N ALA A 261 -6.51 -10.38 4.00
CA ALA A 261 -7.72 -9.84 3.38
C ALA A 261 -8.97 -10.09 4.22
N ALA A 262 -9.10 -11.28 4.82
CA ALA A 262 -10.20 -11.62 5.71
C ALA A 262 -10.18 -10.76 6.99
N THR A 263 -9.00 -10.55 7.58
CA THR A 263 -8.81 -9.68 8.76
C THR A 263 -9.28 -8.25 8.47
N PHE A 264 -8.80 -7.66 7.37
CA PHE A 264 -9.25 -6.33 6.94
C PHE A 264 -10.74 -6.28 6.64
N PHE A 265 -11.30 -7.32 6.02
CA PHE A 265 -12.73 -7.38 5.76
C PHE A 265 -13.55 -7.39 7.07
N GLU A 266 -13.17 -8.19 8.06
CA GLU A 266 -13.87 -8.21 9.35
C GLU A 266 -13.78 -6.86 10.09
N GLU A 267 -12.59 -6.24 10.12
CA GLU A 267 -12.38 -4.94 10.77
C GLU A 267 -13.17 -3.82 10.07
N LYS A 268 -13.04 -3.77 8.74
CA LYS A 268 -13.51 -2.62 7.95
C LYS A 268 -14.97 -2.79 7.51
N VAL A 269 -15.45 -4.00 7.26
CA VAL A 269 -16.83 -4.29 6.81
C VAL A 269 -17.68 -4.85 7.94
N GLY A 270 -17.13 -5.78 8.72
CA GLY A 270 -17.80 -6.41 9.86
C GLY A 270 -17.63 -7.93 9.86
N LYS A 271 -17.51 -8.50 11.05
CA LYS A 271 -17.38 -9.95 11.23
C LYS A 271 -18.65 -10.68 10.77
N GLY A 272 -18.48 -11.69 9.92
CA GLY A 272 -19.58 -12.52 9.39
C GLY A 272 -20.42 -11.86 8.30
N GLU A 273 -20.02 -10.68 7.80
CA GLU A 273 -20.70 -10.04 6.68
C GLU A 273 -20.52 -10.83 5.37
N PRO A 274 -21.53 -10.86 4.49
CA PRO A 274 -21.45 -11.63 3.25
C PRO A 274 -20.49 -10.99 2.23
N LEU A 275 -19.80 -11.84 1.47
CA LEU A 275 -19.04 -11.43 0.30
C LEU A 275 -19.98 -11.09 -0.87
N ASN A 276 -19.62 -10.06 -1.65
CA ASN A 276 -20.31 -9.74 -2.89
C ASN A 276 -19.91 -10.70 -4.02
N ASP A 277 -20.91 -11.30 -4.67
CA ASP A 277 -20.74 -12.25 -5.78
C ASP A 277 -19.67 -13.34 -5.47
N PRO A 278 -19.91 -14.21 -4.48
CA PRO A 278 -18.90 -15.16 -4.02
C PRO A 278 -18.52 -16.19 -5.10
N GLU A 279 -19.37 -16.41 -6.10
CA GLU A 279 -19.15 -17.41 -7.16
C GLU A 279 -17.98 -17.04 -8.09
N SER A 280 -17.64 -15.75 -8.22
CA SER A 280 -16.45 -15.33 -8.96
C SER A 280 -15.18 -15.26 -8.11
N ILE A 281 -15.22 -15.66 -6.83
CA ILE A 281 -14.05 -15.68 -5.94
C ILE A 281 -13.44 -17.08 -5.92
N ILE A 282 -12.22 -17.21 -6.44
CA ILE A 282 -11.45 -18.46 -6.48
C ILE A 282 -10.38 -18.43 -5.39
N LEU A 283 -10.52 -19.31 -4.40
CA LEU A 283 -9.52 -19.48 -3.34
C LEU A 283 -8.76 -20.78 -3.56
N PHE A 284 -7.43 -20.72 -3.51
CA PHE A 284 -6.58 -21.89 -3.73
C PHE A 284 -5.36 -21.91 -2.80
N ARG A 285 -4.78 -23.10 -2.64
CA ARG A 285 -3.47 -23.29 -1.99
C ARG A 285 -2.41 -23.43 -3.07
N ASP A 286 -1.31 -22.70 -2.93
CA ASP A 286 -0.22 -22.68 -3.92
C ASP A 286 1.12 -23.06 -3.28
N HIS A 287 1.53 -22.31 -2.27
CA HIS A 287 2.83 -22.36 -1.61
C HIS A 287 2.88 -23.36 -0.43
N LEU A 288 1.76 -23.54 0.27
CA LEU A 288 1.65 -24.41 1.45
C LEU A 288 1.05 -25.78 1.13
N THR A 289 0.92 -26.12 -0.15
CA THR A 289 0.29 -27.36 -0.63
C THR A 289 0.90 -28.61 0.01
N PHE A 290 2.21 -28.60 0.24
CA PHE A 290 2.97 -29.72 0.81
C PHE A 290 3.62 -29.40 2.16
N LEU A 291 3.12 -28.38 2.89
CA LEU A 291 3.70 -27.98 4.17
C LEU A 291 3.80 -29.16 5.16
N GLU A 292 2.75 -29.99 5.22
CA GLU A 292 2.70 -31.20 6.06
C GLU A 292 3.75 -32.27 5.70
N GLN A 293 4.34 -32.21 4.50
CA GLN A 293 5.42 -33.12 4.08
C GLN A 293 6.82 -32.53 4.31
N ALA A 294 6.92 -31.23 4.56
CA ALA A 294 8.18 -30.51 4.80
C ALA A 294 8.45 -30.25 6.29
N MET A 295 7.43 -30.44 7.14
CA MET A 295 7.53 -30.46 8.60
C MET A 295 7.85 -31.85 9.12
#